data_AF-A0A0C2DHY1-F1
#
_entry.id   AF-A0A0C2DHY1-F1
#
_cell.length_a   1.000
_cell.length_b   1.000
_cell.length_c   1.000
_cell.angle_alpha   90.00
_cell.angle_beta   90.00
_cell.angle_gamma   90.00
#
_symmetry.space_group_name_H-M   'P 1'
#
loop_
_entity.id
_entity.type
_entity.pdbx_description
1 polymer ?
#
loop_
_entity_poly.entity_id
_entity_poly.type
_entity_poly.pdbx_seq_one_letter_code
_entity_poly.pdbx_strand_id
1 'polypeptide(L)'
;MNWLGIYLRKSGDDVGFSALVSYEKSHLVPLQKSHEEIERDLTAMELNYLDVEKSLEMVKKMEKRLLQFTETSMKHLEGLDGLDIIGELTSAAQATRNREKRKSLIDGIHTLMNGNDKHVRRLEEYKKKLLGEIIE
;
A
#
# COMPACT_ATOMS: atom_id res chain seq x y z
N MET A 1 -11.65 -3.80 3.24
CA MET A 1 -11.81 -4.75 2.11
C MET A 1 -11.21 -6.07 2.54
N ASN A 2 -11.98 -7.16 2.52
CA ASN A 2 -11.54 -8.48 2.98
C ASN A 2 -11.08 -9.29 1.75
N TRP A 3 -9.77 -9.36 1.50
CA TRP A 3 -9.16 -9.95 0.30
C TRP A 3 -8.98 -11.47 0.37
N LEU A 4 -9.74 -12.17 1.22
CA LEU A 4 -9.58 -13.61 1.47
C LEU A 4 -10.66 -14.50 0.82
N GLY A 5 -11.53 -13.96 -0.03
CA GLY A 5 -12.56 -14.73 -0.71
C GLY A 5 -12.22 -15.00 -2.17
N ILE A 6 -12.19 -16.28 -2.56
CA ILE A 6 -12.17 -16.85 -3.93
C ILE A 6 -10.78 -17.36 -4.39
N TYR A 7 -10.37 -18.53 -3.90
CA TYR A 7 -9.39 -19.38 -4.59
C TYR A 7 -9.78 -20.86 -4.51
N LEU A 8 -10.74 -21.28 -5.33
CA LEU A 8 -10.95 -22.71 -5.61
C LEU A 8 -11.30 -22.94 -7.10
N ARG A 9 -10.30 -22.76 -7.98
CA ARG A 9 -10.18 -23.57 -9.20
C ARG A 9 -8.71 -23.66 -9.60
N LYS A 10 -8.20 -24.88 -9.75
CA LYS A 10 -6.80 -25.16 -10.15
C LYS A 10 -6.44 -24.35 -11.40
N SER A 11 -5.59 -23.33 -11.21
CA SER A 11 -4.93 -22.54 -12.25
C SER A 11 -3.61 -23.22 -12.61
N GLY A 12 -3.67 -24.49 -13.03
CA GLY A 12 -2.47 -25.23 -13.46
C GLY A 12 -1.85 -24.66 -14.75
N ASP A 13 -2.67 -24.01 -15.59
CA ASP A 13 -2.30 -23.68 -16.97
C ASP A 13 -2.30 -22.16 -17.28
N ASP A 14 -2.54 -21.29 -16.29
CA ASP A 14 -2.56 -19.83 -16.48
C ASP A 14 -1.38 -19.17 -15.76
N VAL A 15 -0.25 -19.14 -16.46
CA VAL A 15 1.02 -18.58 -15.95
C VAL A 15 0.87 -17.11 -15.58
N GLY A 16 0.14 -16.33 -16.39
CA GLY A 16 -0.10 -14.90 -16.14
C GLY A 16 -0.93 -14.66 -14.88
N PHE A 17 -1.99 -15.44 -14.68
CA PHE A 17 -2.79 -15.35 -13.45
C PHE A 17 -1.95 -15.72 -12.22
N SER A 18 -1.25 -16.86 -12.29
CA SER A 18 -0.39 -17.35 -11.21
C SER A 18 0.71 -16.34 -10.83
N ALA A 19 1.30 -15.65 -11.82
CA ALA A 19 2.25 -14.58 -11.59
C ALA A 19 1.63 -13.41 -10.80
N LEU A 20 0.42 -12.96 -11.18
CA LEU A 20 -0.30 -11.91 -10.45
C LEU A 20 -0.63 -12.31 -9.00
N VAL A 21 -1.07 -13.55 -8.78
CA VAL A 21 -1.33 -14.07 -7.43
C VAL A 21 -0.06 -14.12 -6.59
N SER A 22 1.04 -14.59 -7.19
CA SER A 22 2.34 -14.64 -6.52
C SER A 22 2.81 -13.23 -6.15
N TYR A 23 2.66 -12.28 -7.08
CA TYR A 23 3.04 -10.88 -6.88
C TYR A 23 2.25 -10.25 -5.73
N GLU A 24 0.93 -10.44 -5.71
CA GLU A 24 0.05 -9.98 -4.63
C GLU A 24 0.51 -10.49 -3.25
N LYS A 25 0.77 -11.80 -3.15
CA LYS A 25 1.19 -12.42 -1.87
C LYS A 25 2.55 -11.94 -1.40
N SER A 26 3.50 -11.79 -2.33
CA SER A 26 4.89 -11.47 -2.00
C SER A 26 5.13 -9.99 -1.77
N HIS A 27 4.32 -9.11 -2.34
CA HIS A 27 4.56 -7.66 -2.30
C HIS A 27 3.39 -6.86 -1.73
N LEU A 28 2.16 -7.11 -2.20
CA LEU A 28 1.01 -6.26 -1.85
C LEU A 28 0.47 -6.56 -0.46
N VAL A 29 0.50 -7.82 -0.02
CA VAL A 29 0.17 -8.18 1.37
C VAL A 29 1.14 -7.53 2.36
N PRO A 30 2.48 -7.60 2.17
CA PRO A 30 3.43 -6.82 2.98
C PRO A 30 3.20 -5.30 2.91
N LEU A 31 2.91 -4.75 1.73
CA LEU A 31 2.62 -3.33 1.57
C LEU A 31 1.40 -2.91 2.41
N GLN A 32 0.31 -3.67 2.37
CA GLN A 32 -0.85 -3.43 3.21
C GLN A 32 -0.50 -3.49 4.70
N LYS A 33 0.28 -4.49 5.14
CA LYS A 33 0.73 -4.58 6.54
C LYS A 33 1.56 -3.36 6.96
N SER A 34 2.45 -2.89 6.09
CA SER A 34 3.23 -1.67 6.33
C SER A 34 2.32 -0.45 6.48
N HIS A 35 1.24 -0.35 5.70
CA HIS A 35 0.24 0.72 5.83
C HIS A 35 -0.49 0.66 7.17
N GLU A 36 -0.91 -0.54 7.60
CA GLU A 36 -1.55 -0.77 8.90
C GLU A 36 -0.60 -0.51 10.09
N GLU A 37 0.69 -0.76 9.93
CA GLU A 37 1.72 -0.40 10.92
C GLU A 37 1.89 1.11 11.03
N ILE A 38 1.94 1.83 9.91
CA ILE A 38 2.03 3.30 9.88
C ILE A 38 0.85 3.92 10.64
N GLU A 39 -0.38 3.45 10.40
CA GLU A 39 -1.58 3.97 11.08
C GLU A 39 -1.53 3.73 12.60
N ARG A 40 -1.08 2.54 13.03
CA ARG A 40 -0.91 2.23 14.45
C ARG A 40 0.14 3.12 15.10
N ASP A 41 1.28 3.30 14.44
CA ASP A 41 2.38 4.11 14.94
C ASP A 41 2.00 5.59 15.02
N LEU A 42 1.28 6.12 14.01
CA LEU A 42 0.74 7.48 14.06
C LEU A 42 -0.21 7.69 15.24
N THR A 43 -1.11 6.74 15.45
CA THR A 43 -2.03 6.80 16.59
C THR A 43 -1.27 6.75 17.92
N ALA A 44 -0.24 5.91 18.03
CA ALA A 44 0.61 5.86 19.22
C ALA A 44 1.44 7.13 19.41
N MET A 45 1.85 7.79 18.33
CA MET A 45 2.56 9.07 18.37
C MET A 45 1.68 10.18 18.94
N GLU A 46 0.43 10.25 18.52
CA GLU A 46 -0.52 11.28 18.98
C GLU A 46 -0.95 11.10 20.43
N LEU A 47 -0.98 9.86 20.93
CA LEU A 47 -1.39 9.54 22.29
C LEU A 47 -0.24 9.58 23.30
N ASN A 48 1.01 9.68 22.84
CA ASN A 48 2.14 9.71 23.75
C ASN A 48 2.36 11.11 24.36
N TYR A 49 2.95 11.15 25.55
CA TYR A 49 3.30 12.37 26.27
C TYR A 49 4.80 12.64 26.21
N LEU A 50 5.40 12.45 25.03
CA LEU A 50 6.80 12.79 24.82
C LEU A 50 6.99 14.32 24.88
N ASP A 51 8.18 14.75 25.29
CA ASP A 51 8.57 16.15 25.13
C ASP A 51 8.58 16.54 23.64
N VAL A 52 8.40 17.85 23.38
CA VAL A 52 8.25 18.37 22.01
C VAL A 52 9.43 18.00 21.12
N GLU A 53 10.65 18.02 21.64
CA GLU A 53 11.86 17.71 20.87
C GLU A 53 11.86 16.26 20.38
N LYS A 54 11.56 15.29 21.27
CA LYS A 54 11.43 13.88 20.89
C LYS A 54 10.25 13.65 19.94
N SER A 55 9.14 14.32 20.16
CA SER A 55 7.97 14.23 19.27
C SER A 55 8.32 14.70 17.85
N LEU A 56 9.08 15.79 17.71
CA LEU A 56 9.56 16.27 16.41
C LEU A 56 10.55 15.30 15.74
N GLU A 57 11.42 14.62 16.50
CA GLU A 57 12.29 13.57 15.94
C GLU A 57 11.46 12.40 15.40
N MET A 58 10.41 11.99 16.12
CA MET A 58 9.50 10.93 15.68
C MET A 58 8.70 11.37 14.44
N VAL A 59 8.26 12.63 14.37
CA VAL A 59 7.64 13.21 13.16
C VAL A 59 8.58 13.06 11.97
N LYS A 60 9.84 13.44 12.09
CA LYS A 60 10.83 13.32 10.99
C LYS A 60 11.03 11.87 10.54
N LYS A 61 11.04 10.91 11.48
CA LYS A 61 11.13 9.47 11.17
C LYS A 61 9.87 9.00 10.42
N MET A 62 8.70 9.47 10.83
CA MET A 62 7.44 9.12 10.18
C MET A 62 7.31 9.75 8.79
N GLU A 63 7.69 11.02 8.61
CA GLU A 63 7.75 11.69 7.30
C GLU A 63 8.56 10.84 6.30
N LYS A 64 9.74 10.37 6.72
CA LYS A 64 10.59 9.50 5.90
C LYS A 64 9.89 8.18 5.54
N ARG A 65 9.20 7.55 6.50
CA ARG A 65 8.46 6.29 6.27
C ARG A 65 7.30 6.47 5.29
N LEU A 66 6.54 7.56 5.43
CA LEU A 66 5.42 7.89 4.52
C LEU A 66 5.91 8.13 3.08
N LEU A 67 7.04 8.83 2.90
CA LEU A 67 7.66 9.02 1.59
C LEU A 67 8.14 7.69 0.98
N GLN A 68 8.83 6.87 1.78
CA GLN A 68 9.27 5.53 1.35
C GLN A 68 8.10 4.63 0.96
N PHE A 69 6.97 4.73 1.67
CA PHE A 69 5.76 4.00 1.33
C PHE A 69 5.22 4.39 -0.05
N THR A 70 5.16 5.69 -0.34
CA THR A 70 4.75 6.20 -1.66
C THR A 70 5.69 5.71 -2.77
N GLU A 71 7.01 5.83 -2.59
CA GLU A 71 7.99 5.34 -3.56
C GLU A 71 7.87 3.83 -3.81
N THR A 72 7.68 3.05 -2.75
CA THR A 72 7.53 1.59 -2.84
C THR A 72 6.23 1.23 -3.55
N SER A 73 5.14 1.95 -3.27
CA SER A 73 3.85 1.79 -3.95
C SER A 73 3.97 2.06 -5.45
N MET A 74 4.68 3.13 -5.84
CA MET A 74 4.94 3.46 -7.25
C MET A 74 5.75 2.36 -7.95
N LYS A 75 6.79 1.83 -7.31
CA LYS A 75 7.55 0.68 -7.84
C LYS A 75 6.69 -0.56 -8.06
N HIS A 76 5.69 -0.79 -7.21
CA HIS A 76 4.75 -1.89 -7.40
C HIS A 76 3.77 -1.67 -8.55
N LEU A 77 3.34 -0.43 -8.79
CA LEU A 77 2.55 -0.08 -9.98
C LEU A 77 3.34 -0.35 -11.26
N GLU A 78 4.57 0.16 -11.34
CA GLU A 78 5.49 -0.08 -12.47
C GLU A 78 5.76 -1.58 -12.67
N GLY A 79 5.99 -2.31 -11.57
CA GLY A 79 6.19 -3.75 -11.59
C GLY A 79 4.98 -4.53 -12.11
N LEU A 80 3.76 -4.14 -11.73
CA LEU A 80 2.52 -4.77 -12.22
C LEU A 80 2.27 -4.48 -13.69
N ASP A 81 2.58 -3.26 -14.16
CA ASP A 81 2.46 -2.87 -15.57
C ASP A 81 3.43 -3.65 -16.46
N GLY A 82 4.65 -3.88 -15.97
CA GLY A 82 5.69 -4.64 -16.68
C GLY A 82 5.51 -6.17 -16.66
N LEU A 83 4.51 -6.73 -15.98
CA LEU A 83 4.29 -8.17 -15.99
C LEU A 83 3.74 -8.64 -17.36
N ASP A 84 4.29 -9.70 -17.92
CA ASP A 84 3.69 -10.36 -19.09
C ASP A 84 2.58 -11.31 -18.63
N ILE A 85 1.33 -10.85 -18.71
CA ILE A 85 0.15 -11.60 -18.23
C ILE A 85 -0.66 -12.27 -19.36
N ILE A 86 -0.29 -11.99 -20.62
CA ILE A 86 -0.89 -12.58 -21.82
C ILE A 86 0.27 -13.00 -22.72
N GLY A 87 0.28 -14.28 -23.10
CA GLY A 87 1.21 -14.83 -24.07
C GLY A 87 0.49 -15.56 -25.20
N GLU A 88 1.25 -16.21 -26.08
CA GLU A 88 0.76 -16.88 -27.29
C GLU A 88 -0.29 -17.98 -27.00
N LEU A 89 -0.19 -18.65 -25.85
CA LEU A 89 -1.10 -19.72 -25.42
C LEU A 89 -2.26 -19.23 -24.54
N THR A 90 -2.38 -17.92 -24.29
CA THR A 90 -3.42 -17.37 -23.42
C THR A 90 -4.73 -17.25 -24.19
N SER A 91 -5.76 -18.00 -23.77
CA SER A 91 -7.11 -17.84 -24.31
C SER A 91 -7.71 -16.47 -24.00
N ALA A 92 -8.68 -16.02 -24.80
CA ALA A 92 -9.37 -14.75 -24.56
C ALA A 92 -9.98 -14.65 -23.15
N ALA A 93 -10.53 -15.76 -22.62
CA ALA A 93 -11.09 -15.79 -21.27
C ALA A 93 -10.02 -15.65 -20.17
N GLN A 94 -8.84 -16.26 -20.36
CA GLN A 94 -7.69 -16.08 -19.46
C GLN A 94 -7.17 -14.65 -19.52
N ALA A 95 -7.04 -14.09 -20.73
CA ALA A 95 -6.59 -12.72 -20.93
C ALA A 95 -7.49 -11.70 -20.21
N THR A 96 -8.82 -11.88 -20.30
CA THR A 96 -9.78 -11.02 -19.57
C THR A 96 -9.59 -11.12 -18.06
N ARG A 97 -9.57 -12.34 -17.50
CA ARG A 97 -9.38 -12.55 -16.06
C ARG A 97 -8.05 -11.98 -15.56
N ASN A 98 -6.97 -12.11 -16.33
CA ASN A 98 -5.66 -11.59 -15.97
C ASN A 98 -5.66 -10.06 -15.94
N ARG A 99 -6.30 -9.40 -16.90
CA ARG A 99 -6.47 -7.94 -16.91
C ARG A 99 -7.32 -7.45 -15.74
N GLU A 100 -8.43 -8.14 -15.46
CA GLU A 100 -9.30 -7.82 -14.32
C GLU A 100 -8.55 -7.96 -12.99
N LYS A 101 -7.80 -9.05 -12.82
CA LYS A 101 -6.97 -9.26 -11.62
C LYS A 101 -5.91 -8.17 -11.50
N ARG A 102 -5.14 -7.87 -12.56
CA ARG A 102 -4.17 -6.76 -12.55
C ARG A 102 -4.82 -5.45 -12.14
N LYS A 103 -5.94 -5.10 -12.78
CA LYS A 103 -6.67 -3.87 -12.47
C LYS A 103 -7.06 -3.81 -11.00
N SER A 104 -7.60 -4.91 -10.46
CA SER A 104 -7.94 -4.99 -9.03
C SER A 104 -6.73 -4.78 -8.12
N LEU A 105 -5.54 -5.26 -8.49
CA LEU A 105 -4.32 -5.03 -7.71
C LEU A 105 -3.86 -3.57 -7.77
N ILE A 106 -3.90 -2.96 -8.95
CA ILE A 106 -3.59 -1.53 -9.17
C ILE A 106 -4.53 -0.64 -8.34
N ASP A 107 -5.84 -0.89 -8.42
CA ASP A 107 -6.85 -0.17 -7.65
C ASP A 107 -6.62 -0.31 -6.13
N GLY A 108 -6.16 -1.48 -5.69
CA GLY A 108 -5.76 -1.74 -4.31
C GLY A 108 -4.58 -0.86 -3.87
N ILE A 109 -3.52 -0.78 -4.69
CA ILE A 109 -2.36 0.09 -4.41
C ILE A 109 -2.77 1.56 -4.36
N HIS A 110 -3.58 2.03 -5.31
CA HIS A 110 -4.08 3.40 -5.29
C HIS A 110 -4.90 3.70 -4.04
N THR A 111 -5.70 2.74 -3.58
CA THR A 111 -6.44 2.88 -2.31
C THR A 111 -5.50 3.06 -1.12
N LEU A 112 -4.42 2.28 -1.05
CA LEU A 112 -3.40 2.40 -0.01
C LEU A 112 -2.65 3.74 -0.09
N MET A 113 -2.29 4.19 -1.29
CA MET A 113 -1.64 5.50 -1.50
C MET A 113 -2.54 6.65 -1.05
N ASN A 114 -3.83 6.62 -1.40
CA ASN A 114 -4.80 7.60 -0.90
C ASN A 114 -4.93 7.56 0.63
N GLY A 115 -4.78 6.38 1.25
CA GLY A 115 -4.68 6.24 2.70
C GLY A 115 -3.40 6.89 3.25
N ASN A 116 -2.26 6.65 2.61
CA ASN A 116 -0.97 7.26 2.96
C ASN A 116 -1.01 8.79 2.87
N ASP A 117 -1.67 9.36 1.86
CA ASP A 117 -1.85 10.82 1.74
C ASP A 117 -2.63 11.41 2.92
N LYS A 118 -3.61 10.66 3.46
CA LYS A 118 -4.32 11.07 4.69
C LYS A 118 -3.39 11.03 5.90
N HIS A 119 -2.52 10.03 6.00
CA HIS A 119 -1.51 9.94 7.05
C HIS A 119 -0.50 11.08 6.98
N VAL A 120 -0.08 11.50 5.78
CA VAL A 120 0.78 12.69 5.58
C VAL A 120 0.10 13.93 6.13
N ARG A 121 -1.15 14.20 5.75
CA ARG A 121 -1.91 15.36 6.25
C ARG A 121 -2.07 15.33 7.77
N ARG A 122 -2.43 14.16 8.33
CA ARG A 122 -2.56 13.95 9.78
C ARG A 122 -1.25 14.24 10.51
N LEU A 123 -0.12 13.79 9.98
CA LEU A 123 1.20 14.05 10.55
C LEU A 123 1.58 15.54 10.49
N GLU A 124 1.26 16.22 9.38
CA GLU A 124 1.47 17.68 9.24
C GLU A 124 0.65 18.47 10.27
N GLU A 125 -0.62 18.09 10.48
CA GLU A 125 -1.48 18.70 11.49
C GLU A 125 -0.92 18.48 12.91
N TYR A 126 -0.50 17.25 13.22
CA TYR A 126 0.14 16.93 14.50
C TYR A 126 1.42 17.76 14.72
N LYS A 127 2.27 17.90 13.70
CA LYS A 127 3.48 18.73 13.74
C LYS A 127 3.15 20.20 14.04
N LYS A 128 2.12 20.76 13.39
CA LYS A 128 1.67 22.14 13.65
C LYS A 128 1.17 22.32 15.08
N LYS A 129 0.45 21.34 15.64
CA LYS A 129 0.05 21.35 17.07
C LYS A 129 1.26 21.38 17.99
N LEU A 130 2.28 20.54 17.74
CA LEU A 130 3.51 20.51 18.54
C LEU A 130 4.27 21.84 18.52
N LEU A 131 4.25 22.55 17.39
CA LEU A 131 4.91 23.85 17.23
C LEU A 131 4.08 25.02 17.78
N GLY A 132 2.87 24.77 18.30
CA GLY A 132 1.97 25.80 18.81
C GLY A 132 1.34 26.66 17.72
N GLU A 133 1.38 26.21 16.45
CA GLU A 133 0.76 26.93 15.31
C GLU A 133 -0.76 26.73 15.26
N ILE A 134 -1.28 25.74 15.98
CA ILE A 134 -2.71 25.47 16.16
C ILE A 134 -2.99 25.50 17.67
N ILE A 135 -3.84 26.44 18.09
CA ILE A 135 -4.35 26.55 19.46
C ILE A 135 -5.76 25.95 19.45
N GLU A 136 -6.02 24.96 20.31
CA GLU A 136 -7.37 24.44 20.57
C GLU A 136 -8.23 25.42 21.37
#